data_AF-A0AAW2R6X7-F1
#
_entry.id   AF-A0AAW2R6X7-F1
#
_cell.length_a   1.000
_cell.length_b   1.000
_cell.length_c   1.000
_cell.angle_alpha   90.00
_cell.angle_beta   90.00
_cell.angle_gamma   90.00
#
_symmetry.space_group_name_H-M   'P 1'
#
loop_
_entity.id
_entity.type
_entity.pdbx_description
1 polymer ?
#
loop_
_entity_poly.entity_id
_entity_poly.type
_entity_poly.pdbx_seq_one_letter_code
_entity_poly.pdbx_strand_id
1 'polypeptide(L)'
;MIKEAKSNYFPGLDVSIAFPQATPASIFPPCVSDYYQFDDLLTPEEQALRKKVRECMEKEVAPIMAKYWEKAEFPFEVVPKLGALRIAGGSIKLN
;
A
#
# COMPACT_ATOMS: atom_id res chain seq x y z
N MET A 1 50.55 4.24 1.56
CA MET A 1 49.34 4.11 0.71
C MET A 1 48.44 3.06 1.33
N ILE A 2 47.41 3.48 2.07
CA ILE A 2 46.40 2.58 2.60
C ILE A 2 45.51 2.19 1.41
N LYS A 3 45.47 0.90 1.06
CA LYS A 3 44.53 0.39 0.06
C LYS A 3 43.13 0.51 0.67
N GLU A 4 42.28 1.36 0.10
CA GLU A 4 40.85 1.35 0.41
C GLU A 4 40.30 -0.05 0.10
N ALA A 5 39.92 -0.78 1.14
CA ALA A 5 39.09 -1.95 0.99
C ALA A 5 37.74 -1.47 0.43
N LYS A 6 37.46 -1.78 -0.84
CA LYS A 6 36.13 -1.58 -1.41
C LYS A 6 35.15 -2.35 -0.53
N SER A 7 34.31 -1.62 0.21
CA SER A 7 33.20 -2.21 0.95
C SER A 7 32.33 -2.95 -0.07
N ASN A 8 32.33 -4.28 -0.01
CA ASN A 8 31.39 -5.09 -0.79
C ASN A 8 30.01 -4.79 -0.21
N TYR A 9 29.25 -3.92 -0.87
CA TYR A 9 27.87 -3.64 -0.48
C TYR A 9 27.08 -4.96 -0.54
N PHE A 10 26.72 -5.46 0.63
CA PHE A 10 25.78 -6.56 0.76
C PHE A 10 24.38 -6.03 0.44
N PRO A 11 23.49 -6.84 -0.17
CA PRO A 11 22.11 -6.43 -0.38
C PRO A 11 21.46 -6.05 0.96
N GLY A 12 20.42 -5.20 0.91
CA GLY A 12 19.64 -4.86 2.09
C GLY A 12 19.17 -6.13 2.81
N LEU A 13 19.34 -6.16 4.13
CA LEU A 13 18.94 -7.29 4.96
C LEU A 13 17.42 -7.44 4.94
N ASP A 14 16.92 -8.68 5.00
CA ASP A 14 15.49 -8.92 5.16
C ASP A 14 14.96 -8.23 6.41
N VAL A 15 13.83 -7.53 6.29
CA VAL A 15 13.29 -6.68 7.36
C VAL A 15 12.95 -7.49 8.62
N SER A 16 12.58 -8.76 8.49
CA SER A 16 12.28 -9.63 9.64
C SER A 16 13.54 -9.96 10.45
N ILE A 17 14.73 -9.91 9.83
CA ILE A 17 16.02 -10.10 10.51
C ILE A 17 16.54 -8.75 11.04
N ALA A 18 16.42 -7.69 10.25
CA ALA A 18 16.94 -6.37 10.61
C ALA A 18 16.16 -5.71 11.76
N PHE A 19 14.85 -5.91 11.81
CA PHE A 19 13.96 -5.26 12.76
C PHE A 19 12.81 -6.21 13.18
N PRO A 20 13.12 -7.32 13.88
CA PRO A 20 12.16 -8.39 14.18
C PRO A 20 10.98 -7.97 15.06
N GLN A 21 11.09 -6.84 15.78
CA GLN A 21 10.09 -6.38 16.74
C GLN A 21 8.89 -5.67 16.12
N ALA A 22 8.94 -5.30 14.83
CA ALA A 22 7.83 -4.61 14.18
C ALA A 22 7.47 -5.20 12.83
N THR A 23 6.21 -4.97 12.47
CA THR A 23 5.63 -5.42 11.21
C THR A 23 5.84 -4.34 10.14
N PRO A 24 6.42 -4.67 8.97
CA PRO A 24 6.53 -3.73 7.87
C PRO A 24 5.17 -3.42 7.26
N ALA A 25 5.05 -2.28 6.58
CA ALA A 25 3.79 -1.88 5.93
C ALA A 25 3.35 -2.81 4.77
N SER A 26 4.20 -3.75 4.32
CA SER A 26 3.79 -4.82 3.40
C SER A 26 2.74 -5.76 4.01
N ILE A 27 2.67 -5.84 5.35
CA ILE A 27 1.54 -6.37 6.10
C ILE A 27 0.86 -5.16 6.74
N PHE A 28 -0.11 -4.58 6.02
CA PHE A 28 -0.69 -3.28 6.38
C PHE A 28 -1.45 -3.35 7.72
N PRO A 29 -1.33 -2.34 8.61
CA PRO A 29 -1.96 -2.38 9.92
C PRO A 29 -3.50 -2.25 9.85
N PRO A 30 -4.22 -2.81 10.84
CA PRO A 30 -5.66 -2.57 10.97
C PRO A 30 -5.94 -1.08 11.19
N CYS A 31 -7.12 -0.60 10.79
CA CYS A 31 -7.51 0.78 11.07
C CYS A 31 -8.04 0.90 12.47
N VAL A 32 -7.17 1.45 13.31
CA VAL A 32 -7.47 1.90 14.67
C VAL A 32 -7.64 3.42 14.73
N SER A 33 -7.54 4.11 13.58
CA SER A 33 -7.65 5.57 13.48
C SER A 33 -9.08 6.08 13.44
N ASP A 34 -10.07 5.21 13.23
CA ASP A 34 -11.49 5.57 13.15
C ASP A 34 -12.10 5.79 14.54
N TYR A 35 -11.57 6.80 15.24
CA TYR A 35 -11.86 7.06 16.66
C TYR A 35 -13.25 7.65 16.88
N TYR A 36 -13.76 8.40 15.91
CA TYR A 36 -15.08 9.06 15.97
C TYR A 36 -16.15 8.32 15.17
N GLN A 37 -15.94 7.04 14.85
CA GLN A 37 -16.93 6.21 14.16
C GLN A 37 -17.42 6.85 12.85
N PHE A 38 -16.50 7.28 12.01
CA PHE A 38 -16.84 7.92 10.73
C PHE A 38 -17.69 7.03 9.82
N ASP A 39 -17.62 5.71 9.99
CA ASP A 39 -18.52 4.77 9.29
C ASP A 39 -20.01 5.08 9.54
N ASP A 40 -20.40 5.62 10.70
CA ASP A 40 -21.79 5.97 11.01
C ASP A 40 -22.30 7.15 10.18
N LEU A 41 -21.39 7.93 9.59
CA LEU A 41 -21.72 9.06 8.70
C LEU A 41 -21.88 8.62 7.24
N LEU A 42 -21.60 7.35 6.93
CA LEU A 42 -21.61 6.81 5.58
C LEU A 42 -22.88 5.97 5.34
N THR A 43 -23.41 6.07 4.12
CA THR A 43 -24.42 5.13 3.65
C THR A 43 -23.85 3.70 3.56
N PRO A 44 -24.71 2.66 3.56
CA PRO A 44 -24.24 1.29 3.40
C PRO A 44 -23.42 1.04 2.12
N GLU A 45 -23.75 1.74 1.04
CA GLU A 45 -23.00 1.67 -0.22
C GLU A 45 -21.60 2.28 -0.09
N GLU A 46 -21.48 3.44 0.56
CA GLU A 46 -20.19 4.09 0.81
C GLU A 46 -19.30 3.28 1.76
N GLN A 47 -19.88 2.67 2.82
CA GLN A 47 -19.15 1.75 3.71
C GLN A 47 -18.61 0.54 2.93
N ALA A 48 -19.45 -0.06 2.07
CA ALA A 48 -19.04 -1.19 1.23
C ALA A 48 -17.92 -0.79 0.26
N LEU A 49 -18.01 0.40 -0.35
CA LEU A 49 -16.98 0.92 -1.23
C LEU A 49 -15.67 1.17 -0.48
N ARG A 50 -15.72 1.84 0.69
CA ARG A 50 -14.56 2.07 1.57
C ARG A 50 -13.84 0.77 1.88
N LYS A 51 -14.57 -0.25 2.32
CA LYS A 51 -14.02 -1.57 2.64
C LYS A 51 -13.37 -2.23 1.42
N LYS A 52 -14.07 -2.24 0.28
CA LYS A 52 -13.57 -2.84 -0.97
C LYS A 52 -12.29 -2.18 -1.46
N VAL A 53 -12.21 -0.85 -1.43
CA VAL A 53 -11.01 -0.10 -1.81
C VAL A 53 -9.85 -0.42 -0.86
N ARG A 54 -10.11 -0.39 0.45
CA ARG A 54 -9.11 -0.72 1.47
C ARG A 54 -8.52 -2.11 1.26
N GLU A 55 -9.36 -3.13 1.14
CA GLU A 55 -8.93 -4.52 0.94
C GLU A 55 -8.05 -4.66 -0.31
N CYS A 56 -8.40 -3.98 -1.41
CA CYS A 56 -7.58 -3.96 -2.61
C CYS A 56 -6.23 -3.29 -2.38
N MET A 57 -6.16 -2.15 -1.70
CA MET A 57 -4.91 -1.44 -1.45
C MET A 57 -3.98 -2.24 -0.52
N GLU A 58 -4.51 -2.80 0.56
CA GLU A 58 -3.74 -3.60 1.51
C GLU A 58 -3.20 -4.87 0.87
N LYS A 59 -3.99 -5.54 0.01
CA LYS A 59 -3.59 -6.79 -0.63
C LYS A 59 -2.69 -6.58 -1.85
N GLU A 60 -3.01 -5.62 -2.70
CA GLU A 60 -2.44 -5.53 -4.05
C GLU A 60 -1.35 -4.46 -4.17
N VAL A 61 -1.31 -3.47 -3.27
CA VAL A 61 -0.40 -2.32 -3.34
C VAL A 61 0.61 -2.34 -2.19
N ALA A 62 0.17 -2.54 -0.96
CA ALA A 62 1.04 -2.49 0.22
C ALA A 62 2.29 -3.42 0.12
N PRO A 63 2.20 -4.65 -0.44
CA PRO A 63 3.38 -5.52 -0.57
C PRO A 63 4.44 -5.02 -1.55
N ILE A 64 4.08 -4.18 -2.54
CA ILE A 64 4.97 -3.77 -3.63
C ILE A 64 5.35 -2.29 -3.59
N MET A 65 4.61 -1.47 -2.82
CA MET A 65 4.72 -0.01 -2.88
C MET A 65 6.13 0.51 -2.57
N ALA A 66 6.83 -0.08 -1.60
CA ALA A 66 8.17 0.38 -1.20
C ALA A 66 9.18 0.28 -2.35
N LYS A 67 9.15 -0.82 -3.12
CA LYS A 67 10.02 -1.04 -4.27
C LYS A 67 9.77 -0.01 -5.38
N TYR A 68 8.50 0.23 -5.71
CA TYR A 68 8.13 1.18 -6.76
C TYR A 68 8.41 2.63 -6.35
N TRP A 69 8.13 2.97 -5.10
CA TRP A 69 8.39 4.29 -4.54
C TRP A 69 9.89 4.62 -4.56
N GLU A 70 10.73 3.71 -4.07
CA GLU A 70 12.19 3.88 -4.03
C GLU A 70 12.79 4.06 -5.43
N LYS A 71 12.25 3.37 -6.43
CA LYS A 71 12.73 3.43 -7.81
C LYS A 71 12.14 4.57 -8.64
N ALA A 72 11.18 5.31 -8.10
CA ALA A 72 10.37 6.26 -8.85
C ALA A 72 9.74 5.64 -10.12
N GLU A 73 9.30 4.39 -10.04
CA GLU A 73 8.66 3.64 -11.13
C GLU A 73 7.14 3.57 -10.93
N PHE A 74 6.38 3.42 -12.03
CA PHE A 74 4.93 3.24 -11.96
C PHE A 74 4.52 1.75 -11.99
N PRO A 75 3.67 1.28 -11.06
CA PRO A 75 3.21 -0.10 -11.01
C PRO A 75 2.03 -0.35 -11.96
N PHE A 76 2.32 -0.51 -13.26
CA PHE A 76 1.29 -0.75 -14.29
C PHE A 76 0.40 -1.98 -14.01
N GLU A 77 0.90 -2.98 -13.28
CA GLU A 77 0.15 -4.16 -12.84
C GLU A 77 -1.03 -3.85 -11.89
N VAL A 78 -1.03 -2.69 -11.23
CA VAL A 78 -2.08 -2.25 -10.32
C VAL A 78 -3.26 -1.62 -11.06
N VAL A 79 -3.03 -1.06 -12.26
CA VAL A 79 -4.06 -0.35 -13.06
C VAL A 79 -5.34 -1.17 -13.28
N PRO A 80 -5.29 -2.43 -13.79
CA PRO A 80 -6.51 -3.20 -13.98
C PRO A 80 -7.26 -3.49 -12.66
N LYS A 81 -6.55 -3.60 -11.54
CA LYS A 81 -7.14 -3.81 -10.21
C LYS A 81 -7.91 -2.58 -9.75
N LEU A 82 -7.35 -1.38 -9.96
CA LEU A 82 -8.04 -0.10 -9.71
C LEU A 82 -9.25 0.08 -10.64
N GLY A 83 -9.14 -0.34 -11.89
CA GLY A 83 -10.27 -0.33 -12.84
C GLY A 83 -11.44 -1.21 -12.36
N ALA A 84 -11.14 -2.40 -11.83
CA ALA A 84 -12.16 -3.32 -11.28
C ALA A 84 -12.87 -2.78 -10.02
N LEU A 85 -12.25 -1.83 -9.31
CA LEU A 85 -12.90 -1.12 -8.21
C LEU A 85 -13.99 -0.15 -8.67
N ARG A 86 -13.96 0.29 -9.94
CA ARG A 86 -14.88 1.30 -10.52
C ARG A 86 -14.90 2.64 -9.76
N ILE A 87 -13.75 3.01 -9.18
CA ILE A 87 -13.58 4.31 -8.52
C ILE A 87 -13.18 5.43 -9.50
N ALA A 88 -12.56 5.08 -10.62
CA ALA A 88 -12.27 6.03 -11.69
C ALA A 88 -13.58 6.47 -12.37
N GLY A 89 -13.78 7.77 -12.52
CA GLY A 89 -15.04 8.35 -12.99
C GLY A 89 -15.98 8.83 -11.88
N GLY A 90 -15.75 8.42 -10.62
CA GLY A 90 -16.40 8.99 -9.43
C GLY A 90 -17.91 9.19 -9.56
N SER A 91 -18.36 10.43 -9.39
CA SER A 91 -19.77 10.82 -9.42
C SER A 91 -20.29 11.25 -10.80
N ILE A 92 -19.53 11.00 -11.87
CA ILE A 92 -19.97 11.29 -13.24
C ILE A 92 -21.23 10.47 -13.54
N LYS A 93 -22.30 11.16 -13.92
CA LYS A 93 -23.54 10.54 -14.38
C LYS A 93 -23.44 10.27 -15.87
N LEU A 94 -23.74 9.05 -16.28
CA LEU A 94 -23.95 8.73 -17.69
C LEU A 94 -25.37 9.14 -18.03
N ASN A 95 -25.49 10.17 -18.87
CA ASN A 95 -26.76 10.65 -19.42
C ASN A 95 -27.27 9.72 -20.52
#